data_AF-A0A929ZZJ0-F1
#
_entry.id   AF-A0A929ZZJ0-F1
#
_cell.length_a   1.000
_cell.length_b   1.000
_cell.length_c   1.000
_cell.angle_alpha   90.00
_cell.angle_beta   90.00
_cell.angle_gamma   90.00
#
_symmetry.space_group_name_H-M   'P 1'
#
loop_
_entity.id
_entity.type
_entity.pdbx_description
1 polymer ?
#
loop_
_entity_poly.entity_id
_entity_poly.type
_entity_poly.pdbx_seq_one_letter_code
_entity_poly.pdbx_strand_id
1 'polypeptide(L)'
;VLFSTHITQDLETIADYIVFIDNGEIVLALEKEEFINYFMILKCGLENQNMLNTTAILGQKKTKYNIEYLVKRDAIDEIPNEYVEDEITIDKIMILYGREK
;
A
#
# COMPACT_ATOMS: atom_id res chain seq x y z
N VAL A 1 11.29 22.57 -1.74
CA VAL A 1 11.48 22.42 -0.28
C VAL A 1 11.34 20.95 0.02
N LEU A 2 12.28 20.35 0.75
CA LEU A 2 12.16 18.96 1.20
C LEU A 2 11.75 18.97 2.66
N PHE A 3 10.67 18.26 2.98
CA PHE A 3 10.18 18.13 4.35
C PHE A 3 9.92 16.66 4.65
N SER A 4 10.45 16.19 5.77
CA SER A 4 10.26 14.84 6.27
C SER A 4 9.54 14.92 7.61
N THR A 5 8.43 14.21 7.75
CA THR A 5 7.69 14.09 9.00
C THR A 5 7.31 12.63 9.23
N HIS A 6 7.15 12.28 10.50
CA HIS A 6 6.65 10.98 10.93
C HIS A 6 5.11 10.94 10.93
N ILE A 7 4.45 12.07 10.72
CA ILE A 7 3.00 12.18 10.62
C ILE A 7 2.63 12.04 9.14
N THR A 8 2.29 10.82 8.74
CA THR A 8 1.88 10.44 7.37
C THR A 8 0.73 11.30 6.82
N GLN A 9 -0.18 11.72 7.69
CA GLN A 9 -1.31 12.58 7.32
C GLN A 9 -0.89 14.01 6.94
N ASP A 10 0.21 14.51 7.50
CA ASP A 10 0.76 15.81 7.12
C ASP A 10 1.31 15.74 5.69
N LEU A 11 2.01 14.65 5.34
CA LEU A 11 2.50 14.41 3.98
C LEU A 11 1.35 14.38 2.98
N GLU A 12 0.24 13.71 3.31
CA GLU A 12 -0.93 13.61 2.43
C GLU A 12 -1.57 14.99 2.17
N THR A 13 -1.52 15.88 3.17
CA THR A 13 -2.12 17.21 3.09
C THR A 13 -1.24 18.21 2.33
N ILE A 14 0.08 18.21 2.55
CA ILE A 14 0.97 19.29 2.09
C ILE A 14 1.93 18.89 0.97
N ALA A 15 2.13 17.59 0.71
CA ALA A 15 3.10 17.15 -0.28
C ALA A 15 2.49 17.09 -1.68
N ASP A 16 3.22 17.64 -2.65
CA ASP A 16 2.96 17.46 -4.08
C ASP A 16 3.71 16.23 -4.64
N TYR A 17 4.83 15.87 -4.00
CA TYR A 17 5.72 14.80 -4.44
C TYR A 17 6.16 13.92 -3.26
N ILE A 18 6.18 12.61 -3.47
CA ILE A 18 6.57 11.61 -2.47
C ILE A 18 7.84 10.89 -2.95
N VAL A 19 8.86 10.95 -2.11
CA VAL A 19 10.08 10.14 -2.25
C VAL A 19 10.05 9.05 -1.19
N PHE A 20 9.90 7.82 -1.62
CA PHE A 20 9.85 6.64 -0.76
C PHE A 20 11.22 5.97 -0.74
N ILE A 21 11.79 5.87 0.47
CA ILE A 21 13.12 5.34 0.71
C ILE A 21 12.98 4.09 1.58
N ASP A 22 13.54 2.98 1.11
CA ASP A 22 13.63 1.73 1.86
C ASP A 22 15.08 1.25 1.91
N ASN A 23 15.52 0.82 3.09
CA ASN A 23 16.89 0.37 3.36
C ASN A 23 18.03 1.30 2.84
N GLY A 24 17.76 2.61 2.73
CA GLY A 24 18.73 3.61 2.28
C GLY A 24 18.73 3.87 0.77
N GLU A 25 17.85 3.22 0.01
CA GLU A 25 17.69 3.41 -1.43
C GLU A 25 16.32 4.03 -1.75
N ILE A 26 16.28 4.89 -2.78
CA ILE A 26 15.02 5.45 -3.27
C ILE A 26 14.32 4.37 -4.10
N VAL A 27 13.22 3.84 -3.59
CA VAL A 27 12.42 2.82 -4.26
C VAL A 27 11.40 3.45 -5.19
N LEU A 28 10.80 4.58 -4.78
CA LEU A 28 9.87 5.35 -5.59
C LEU A 28 10.12 6.84 -5.40
N ALA A 29 9.94 7.59 -6.47
CA ALA A 29 9.97 9.05 -6.46
C ALA A 29 8.92 9.49 -7.48
N LEU A 30 7.72 9.80 -7.01
CA LEU A 30 6.55 10.08 -7.84
C LEU A 30 5.74 11.25 -7.27
N GLU A 31 4.85 11.84 -8.08
CA GLU A 31 3.85 12.79 -7.56
C GLU A 31 2.93 12.10 -6.54
N LYS A 32 2.34 12.86 -5.62
CA LYS A 32 1.49 12.30 -4.56
C LYS A 32 0.37 11.41 -5.12
N GLU A 33 -0.36 11.90 -6.13
CA GLU A 33 -1.46 11.15 -6.74
C GLU A 33 -0.95 9.89 -7.43
N GLU A 34 0.18 9.97 -8.14
CA GLU A 34 0.81 8.80 -8.76
C GLU A 34 1.30 7.78 -7.74
N PHE A 35 1.88 8.24 -6.62
CA PHE A 35 2.29 7.37 -5.52
C PHE A 35 1.09 6.60 -4.95
N ILE A 36 -0.02 7.29 -4.68
CA ILE A 36 -1.25 6.65 -4.18
C ILE A 36 -1.80 5.66 -5.22
N ASN A 37 -1.83 6.04 -6.50
CA ASN A 37 -2.32 5.19 -7.59
C ASN A 37 -1.42 3.98 -7.89
N TYR A 38 -0.12 4.07 -7.61
CA TYR A 38 0.83 2.98 -7.81
C TYR A 38 0.51 1.76 -6.92
N PHE A 39 -0.11 2.01 -5.76
CA PHE A 39 -0.53 0.97 -4.83
C PHE A 39 -2.03 0.70 -4.90
N MET A 40 -2.42 -0.45 -4.39
CA MET A 40 -3.81 -0.84 -4.19
C MET A 40 -3.92 -1.63 -2.89
N ILE A 41 -5.03 -1.45 -2.18
CA ILE A 41 -5.35 -2.25 -1.00
C ILE A 41 -6.50 -3.18 -1.35
N LEU A 42 -6.24 -4.49 -1.24
CA LEU A 42 -7.24 -5.52 -1.45
C LEU A 42 -7.66 -6.13 -0.11
N LYS A 43 -8.96 -6.24 0.11
CA LYS A 43 -9.55 -6.88 1.28
C LYS A 43 -10.21 -8.19 0.91
N CYS A 44 -9.96 -9.24 1.70
CA CYS A 44 -10.70 -10.49 1.59
C CYS A 44 -11.08 -11.06 2.96
N GLY A 45 -12.00 -12.02 2.93
CA GLY A 45 -12.32 -12.86 4.10
C GLY A 45 -11.13 -13.74 4.51
N LEU A 46 -11.13 -14.18 5.77
CA LEU A 46 -10.09 -15.05 6.32
C LEU A 46 -9.95 -16.39 5.58
N GLU A 47 -11.02 -16.84 4.94
CA GLU A 47 -11.08 -18.06 4.14
C GLU A 47 -10.28 -17.97 2.82
N ASN A 48 -10.11 -16.77 2.27
CA ASN A 48 -9.50 -16.55 0.95
C ASN A 48 -8.05 -16.05 1.01
N GLN A 49 -7.37 -16.21 2.16
CA GLN A 49 -6.04 -15.65 2.41
C GLN A 49 -4.91 -16.14 1.47
N ASN A 50 -5.16 -17.21 0.70
CA ASN A 50 -4.16 -17.90 -0.13
C ASN A 50 -4.43 -17.77 -1.63
N MET A 51 -5.41 -16.97 -2.06
CA MET A 51 -5.75 -16.86 -3.49
C MET A 51 -4.95 -15.79 -4.25
N LEU A 52 -4.37 -14.83 -3.53
CA LEU A 52 -3.47 -13.83 -4.12
C LEU A 52 -2.06 -14.37 -4.27
N ASN A 53 -1.43 -14.03 -5.40
CA ASN A 53 -0.04 -14.38 -5.66
C ASN A 53 0.88 -13.62 -4.69
N THR A 54 1.62 -14.36 -3.86
CA THR A 54 2.53 -13.80 -2.85
C THR A 54 3.58 -12.87 -3.45
N THR A 55 3.95 -13.04 -4.73
CA THR A 55 4.93 -12.18 -5.40
C THR A 55 4.42 -10.77 -5.68
N ALA A 56 3.11 -10.56 -5.74
CA ALA A 56 2.49 -9.24 -5.96
C ALA A 56 2.21 -8.49 -4.65
N ILE A 57 2.26 -9.18 -3.51
CA ILE A 57 1.97 -8.64 -2.18
C ILE A 57 3.24 -7.97 -1.63
N LEU A 58 3.11 -6.70 -1.25
CA LEU A 58 4.14 -5.89 -0.59
C LEU A 58 3.93 -5.77 0.93
N GLY A 59 2.81 -6.27 1.42
CA GLY A 59 2.46 -6.21 2.82
C GLY A 59 1.07 -6.78 3.06
N GLN A 60 0.85 -7.35 4.23
CA GLN A 60 -0.45 -7.87 4.61
C GLN A 60 -0.77 -7.54 6.07
N LYS A 61 -2.06 -7.32 6.34
CA LYS A 61 -2.59 -7.10 7.68
C LYS A 61 -3.76 -8.02 7.91
N LYS A 62 -3.53 -9.00 8.77
CA LYS A 62 -4.57 -9.92 9.23
C LYS A 62 -5.30 -9.33 10.43
N THR A 63 -6.61 -9.16 10.29
CA THR A 63 -7.52 -8.73 11.35
C THR A 63 -8.40 -9.93 11.76
N LYS A 64 -9.19 -9.81 12.84
CA LYS A 64 -10.12 -10.87 13.27
C LYS A 64 -11.25 -11.17 12.28
N TYR A 65 -11.51 -10.25 11.34
CA TYR A 65 -12.67 -10.31 10.43
C TYR A 65 -12.27 -10.41 8.96
N ASN A 66 -11.12 -9.83 8.58
CA ASN A 66 -10.67 -9.72 7.20
C ASN A 66 -9.14 -9.64 7.16
N ILE A 67 -8.61 -9.77 5.95
CA ILE A 67 -7.19 -9.57 5.64
C ILE A 67 -7.09 -8.47 4.60
N GLU A 68 -6.21 -7.52 4.85
CA GLU A 68 -5.87 -6.42 3.96
C GLU A 68 -4.51 -6.73 3.33
N TYR A 69 -4.39 -6.58 2.02
CA TYR A 69 -3.16 -6.79 1.26
C TYR A 69 -2.79 -5.49 0.56
N LEU A 70 -1.55 -5.05 0.75
CA LEU A 70 -0.94 -4.02 -0.07
C LEU A 70 -0.31 -4.68 -1.29
N VAL A 71 -0.76 -4.31 -2.48
CA VAL A 71 -0.25 -4.81 -3.75
C VAL A 71 0.13 -3.64 -4.65
N LYS A 72 1.02 -3.89 -5.62
CA LYS A 72 1.23 -2.94 -6.72
C LYS A 72 0.03 -3.02 -7.65
N ARG A 73 -0.54 -1.87 -8.04
CA ARG A 73 -1.68 -1.82 -8.96
C ARG A 73 -1.35 -2.52 -10.28
N ASP A 74 -0.15 -2.31 -10.81
CA ASP A 74 0.33 -2.93 -12.05
C ASP A 74 0.55 -4.45 -11.95
N ALA A 75 0.68 -4.99 -10.74
CA ALA A 75 0.87 -6.43 -10.54
C ALA A 75 -0.46 -7.23 -10.55
N ILE A 76 -1.61 -6.53 -10.52
CA ILE A 76 -2.94 -7.13 -10.52
C ILE A 76 -3.70 -6.65 -11.76
N ASP A 77 -3.83 -7.53 -12.75
CA ASP A 77 -4.58 -7.24 -13.98
C ASP A 77 -6.10 -7.31 -13.74
N GLU A 78 -6.54 -8.30 -12.95
CA GLU A 78 -7.94 -8.51 -12.58
C GLU A 78 -8.07 -8.81 -11.08
N ILE A 79 -8.97 -8.10 -10.41
CA ILE A 79 -9.28 -8.33 -8.99
C ILE A 79 -10.22 -9.54 -8.91
N PRO A 80 -9.86 -10.62 -8.20
CA PRO A 80 -10.74 -11.78 -8.08
C PRO A 80 -12.00 -11.41 -7.29
N ASN A 81 -13.14 -12.05 -7.59
CA ASN A 81 -14.44 -11.72 -7.00
C ASN A 81 -14.47 -11.80 -5.46
N GLU A 82 -13.61 -12.61 -4.86
CA GLU A 82 -13.47 -12.71 -3.40
C GLU A 82 -12.71 -11.54 -2.74
N TYR A 83 -12.13 -10.65 -3.54
CA TYR A 83 -11.41 -9.46 -3.08
C TYR A 83 -12.20 -8.20 -3.39
N VAL A 84 -12.14 -7.25 -2.47
CA VAL A 84 -12.69 -5.91 -2.66
C VAL A 84 -11.57 -4.88 -2.53
N GLU A 85 -11.55 -3.91 -3.44
CA GLU A 85 -10.65 -2.77 -3.32
C GLU A 85 -11.10 -1.87 -2.16
N ASP A 86 -10.17 -1.52 -1.28
CA ASP A 86 -10.39 -0.60 -0.19
C ASP A 86 -9.76 0.76 -0.48
N GLU A 87 -10.25 1.81 0.19
CA GLU A 87 -9.68 3.14 0.08
C GLU A 87 -8.19 3.14 0.47
N ILE A 88 -7.37 3.73 -0.39
CA ILE A 88 -5.92 3.80 -0.21
C ILE A 88 -5.48 5.20 0.23
N THR A 89 -4.63 5.24 1.25
CA THR A 89 -4.02 6.46 1.80
C THR A 89 -2.54 6.20 2.06
N ILE A 90 -1.75 7.26 2.12
CA ILE A 90 -0.31 7.16 2.44
C ILE A 90 -0.12 6.48 3.79
N ASP A 91 -0.97 6.79 4.77
CA ASP A 91 -0.94 6.16 6.09
C ASP A 91 -1.09 4.63 6.02
N LYS A 92 -2.11 4.15 5.29
CA LYS A 92 -2.33 2.71 5.14
C LYS A 92 -1.20 2.04 4.37
N ILE A 93 -0.67 2.67 3.32
CA ILE A 93 0.50 2.17 2.57
C ILE A 93 1.67 1.98 3.55
N MET A 94 1.98 2.99 4.36
CA MET A 94 3.07 2.94 5.32
C MET A 94 2.86 1.87 6.40
N ILE A 95 1.64 1.71 6.92
CA ILE A 95 1.30 0.67 7.91
C ILE A 95 1.43 -0.74 7.33
N LEU A 96 0.99 -0.95 6.09
CA LEU A 96 1.02 -2.27 5.46
C LEU A 96 2.44 -2.64 5.00
N TYR A 97 3.16 -1.69 4.40
CA TYR A 97 4.54 -1.88 3.94
C TYR A 97 5.50 -2.06 5.12
N GLY A 98 5.39 -1.23 6.16
CA GLY A 98 6.26 -1.29 7.34
C GLY A 98 6.06 -2.52 8.24
N ARG A 99 5.01 -3.31 8.00
CA ARG A 99 4.79 -4.59 8.69
C ARG A 99 5.51 -5.77 8.05
N GLU A 100 6.10 -5.59 6.87
CA GLU A 100 7.11 -6.51 6.37
C GLU A 100 8.44 -6.22 7.08
N LYS A 101 8.66 -6.90 8.21
CA LYS A 101 9.96 -7.35 8.72
C LYS A 101 9.78 -8.37 9.84
#